data_AF-A0A957AHD4-F1
#
_entry.id   AF-A0A957AHD4-F1
#
_cell.length_a   1.000
_cell.length_b   1.000
_cell.length_c   1.000
_cell.angle_alpha   90.00
_cell.angle_beta   90.00
_cell.angle_gamma   90.00
#
_symmetry.space_group_name_H-M   'P 1'
#
loop_
_entity.id
_entity.type
_entity.pdbx_description
1 polymer ?
#
loop_
_entity_poly.entity_id
_entity_poly.type
_entity_poly.pdbx_seq_one_letter_code
_entity_poly.pdbx_strand_id
1 'polypeptide(L)'
;MSYDEYDQPMNPAEIDHRPTGGSVEILYLLDQLEEMVGISKRVPFSHRVMVEEDDFVELIEQLRLAIPSEVKQAQRVVRDRERIIAEAQQEAGHIIDAARNRAEYLVSSEGILNEAKQRSEEILRATEERRKRDMGEIDVYAMQQFNRIEQALREGLEVIDTAVQEAVAELQRARDSIGT
;
A
#
# COMPACT_ATOMS: atom_id res chain seq x y z
N MET A 1 -2.84 -18.32 3.41
CA MET A 1 -2.54 -17.38 2.31
C MET A 1 -1.33 -16.58 2.74
N SER A 2 -0.15 -16.97 2.26
CA SER A 2 1.14 -16.37 2.62
C SER A 2 1.53 -15.44 1.48
N TYR A 3 1.32 -14.14 1.67
CA TYR A 3 1.88 -13.09 0.83
C TYR A 3 3.07 -12.54 1.62
N ASP A 4 4.29 -12.95 1.31
CA ASP A 4 5.54 -12.30 1.79
C ASP A 4 6.78 -12.97 1.15
N GLU A 5 6.82 -13.13 -0.17
CA GLU A 5 8.03 -13.65 -0.83
C GLU A 5 8.39 -12.96 -2.17
N TYR A 6 7.92 -11.73 -2.41
CA TYR A 6 8.27 -10.97 -3.61
C TYR A 6 8.48 -9.48 -3.33
N ASP A 7 9.37 -9.13 -2.39
CA ASP A 7 9.92 -7.77 -2.35
C ASP A 7 11.27 -7.67 -1.61
N GLN A 8 12.17 -8.63 -1.84
CA GLN A 8 13.58 -8.35 -1.56
C GLN A 8 14.10 -7.51 -2.73
N PRO A 9 14.59 -6.28 -2.48
CA PRO A 9 15.24 -5.51 -3.52
C PRO A 9 16.41 -6.35 -4.02
N MET A 10 16.38 -6.70 -5.31
CA MET A 10 17.42 -7.46 -5.98
C MET A 10 18.77 -6.86 -5.58
N ASN A 11 19.63 -7.67 -4.96
CA ASN A 11 20.92 -7.21 -4.47
C ASN A 11 21.69 -6.59 -5.66
N PRO A 12 22.13 -5.33 -5.60
CA PRO A 12 22.86 -4.71 -6.70
C PRO A 12 24.13 -5.47 -7.10
N ALA A 13 24.64 -6.33 -6.20
CA ALA A 13 25.79 -7.19 -6.44
C ALA A 13 25.48 -8.49 -7.21
N GLU A 14 24.21 -8.83 -7.45
CA GLU A 14 23.78 -9.99 -8.25
C GLU A 14 23.43 -9.62 -9.69
N ILE A 15 23.61 -8.36 -10.08
CA ILE A 15 23.65 -7.98 -11.49
C ILE A 15 24.85 -8.71 -12.07
N ASP A 16 24.56 -9.79 -12.81
CA ASP A 16 25.51 -10.62 -13.56
C ASP A 16 26.38 -9.73 -14.45
N HIS A 17 27.48 -9.24 -13.88
CA HIS A 17 28.61 -8.70 -14.61
C HIS A 17 29.31 -9.90 -15.24
N ARG A 18 28.69 -10.51 -16.24
CA ARG A 18 29.45 -11.36 -17.15
C ARG A 18 30.59 -10.49 -17.66
N PRO A 19 31.84 -10.91 -17.45
CA PRO A 19 32.95 -10.16 -17.98
C PRO A 19 32.73 -10.06 -19.49
N THR A 20 33.12 -8.92 -20.02
CA THR A 20 33.35 -8.61 -21.43
C THR A 20 34.40 -9.59 -22.01
N GLY A 21 34.07 -10.88 -22.03
CA GLY A 21 35.00 -11.95 -22.37
C GLY A 21 35.54 -11.76 -23.78
N GLY A 22 34.66 -11.47 -24.75
CA GLY A 22 35.06 -11.33 -26.14
C GLY A 22 35.78 -10.01 -26.48
N SER A 23 35.42 -8.87 -25.87
CA SER A 23 36.15 -7.60 -26.07
C SER A 23 37.57 -7.67 -25.46
N VAL A 24 37.70 -8.26 -24.27
CA VAL A 24 39.00 -8.46 -23.61
C VAL A 24 39.83 -9.50 -24.37
N GLU A 25 39.20 -10.51 -24.94
CA GLU A 25 39.84 -11.53 -25.79
C GLU A 25 40.34 -10.95 -27.11
N ILE A 26 39.58 -10.12 -27.82
CA ILE A 26 40.08 -9.46 -29.05
C ILE A 26 41.25 -8.55 -28.75
N LEU A 27 41.17 -7.74 -27.69
CA LEU A 27 42.26 -6.85 -27.29
C LEU A 27 43.51 -7.67 -26.93
N TYR A 28 43.35 -8.77 -26.21
CA TYR A 28 44.44 -9.67 -25.88
C TYR A 28 45.08 -10.32 -27.11
N LEU A 29 44.28 -10.76 -28.09
CA LEU A 29 44.79 -11.31 -29.36
C LEU A 29 45.52 -10.23 -30.20
N LEU A 30 45.06 -8.98 -30.15
CA LEU A 30 45.75 -7.86 -30.77
C LEU A 30 47.08 -7.54 -30.06
N ASP A 31 47.12 -7.57 -28.73
CA ASP A 31 48.34 -7.38 -27.95
C ASP A 31 49.37 -8.48 -28.26
N GLN A 32 48.94 -9.74 -28.39
CA GLN A 32 49.80 -10.84 -28.83
C GLN A 32 50.33 -10.64 -30.25
N LEU A 33 49.51 -10.10 -31.16
CA LEU A 33 49.92 -9.83 -32.54
C LEU A 33 50.99 -8.73 -32.57
N GLU A 34 50.83 -7.69 -31.75
CA GLU A 34 51.78 -6.61 -31.58
C GLU A 34 53.10 -7.11 -30.98
N GLU A 35 53.03 -7.96 -29.94
CA GLU A 35 54.20 -8.57 -29.31
C GLU A 35 54.98 -9.46 -30.29
N MET A 36 54.28 -10.32 -31.04
CA MET A 36 54.90 -11.18 -32.05
C MET A 36 55.65 -10.36 -33.11
N VAL A 37 55.06 -9.26 -33.58
CA VAL A 37 55.71 -8.34 -34.52
C VAL A 37 56.89 -7.60 -33.87
N GLY A 38 56.79 -7.25 -32.59
CA GLY A 38 57.82 -6.55 -31.81
C GLY A 38 59.08 -7.38 -31.55
N ILE A 39 58.93 -8.69 -31.30
CA ILE A 39 60.02 -9.63 -30.97
C ILE A 39 60.65 -10.24 -32.25
N SER A 40 59.97 -10.16 -33.38
CA SER A 40 60.38 -10.73 -34.66
C SER A 40 61.71 -10.20 -35.20
N LYS A 41 62.49 -11.09 -35.84
CA LYS A 41 63.77 -10.71 -36.45
C LYS A 41 63.54 -9.79 -37.65
N ARG A 42 64.14 -8.60 -37.64
CA ARG A 42 64.11 -7.68 -38.78
C ARG A 42 65.09 -8.12 -39.85
N VAL A 43 64.67 -8.09 -41.11
CA VAL A 43 65.52 -8.42 -42.25
C VAL A 43 66.44 -7.22 -42.55
N PRO A 44 67.79 -7.39 -42.53
CA PRO A 44 68.74 -6.31 -42.75
C PRO A 44 68.49 -5.56 -44.07
N PHE A 45 68.67 -4.24 -44.04
CA PHE A 45 68.42 -3.35 -45.18
C PHE A 45 66.98 -3.36 -45.72
N SER A 46 65.99 -3.80 -44.92
CA SER A 46 64.57 -3.74 -45.28
C SER A 46 63.67 -3.37 -44.09
N HIS A 47 62.43 -2.98 -44.37
CA HIS A 47 61.39 -2.78 -43.36
C HIS A 47 60.57 -4.04 -43.06
N ARG A 48 61.06 -5.23 -43.43
CA ARG A 48 60.35 -6.50 -43.26
C ARG A 48 60.74 -7.16 -41.93
N VAL A 49 59.76 -7.76 -41.28
CA VAL A 49 59.92 -8.62 -40.09
C VAL A 49 59.68 -10.08 -40.48
N MET A 50 60.45 -10.97 -39.87
CA MET A 50 60.36 -12.40 -40.05
C MET A 50 59.57 -12.97 -38.87
N VAL A 51 58.36 -13.42 -39.16
CA VAL A 51 57.44 -14.07 -38.22
C VAL A 51 57.42 -15.57 -38.48
N GLU A 52 57.06 -16.34 -37.46
CA GLU A 52 56.72 -17.75 -37.58
C GLU A 52 55.33 -17.83 -38.25
N GLU A 53 55.21 -18.62 -39.32
CA GLU A 53 54.04 -18.60 -40.20
C GLU A 53 52.82 -19.26 -39.52
N ASP A 54 53.03 -20.35 -38.79
CA ASP A 54 51.98 -21.14 -38.17
C ASP A 54 51.31 -20.35 -37.02
N ASP A 55 52.11 -19.75 -36.13
CA ASP A 55 51.69 -18.89 -35.01
C ASP A 55 50.95 -17.64 -35.51
N PHE A 56 51.45 -17.02 -36.60
CA PHE A 56 50.81 -15.85 -37.19
C PHE A 56 49.44 -16.20 -37.81
N VAL A 57 49.37 -17.31 -38.54
CA VAL A 57 48.12 -17.77 -39.15
C VAL A 57 47.11 -18.16 -38.08
N GLU A 58 47.53 -18.87 -37.02
CA GLU A 58 46.67 -19.24 -35.91
C GLU A 58 46.07 -18.01 -35.22
N LEU A 59 46.89 -16.99 -34.94
CA LEU A 59 46.42 -15.77 -34.29
C LEU A 59 45.41 -14.99 -35.15
N ILE A 60 45.63 -14.96 -36.47
CA ILE A 60 44.67 -14.37 -37.42
C ILE A 60 43.37 -15.17 -37.46
N GLU A 61 43.41 -16.50 -37.38
CA GLU A 61 42.21 -17.34 -37.31
C GLU A 61 41.41 -17.07 -36.03
N GLN A 62 42.08 -16.97 -34.88
CA GLN A 62 41.43 -16.63 -33.62
C GLN A 62 40.76 -15.25 -33.67
N LEU A 63 41.44 -14.23 -34.20
CA LEU A 63 40.85 -12.89 -34.43
C LEU A 63 39.63 -12.94 -35.37
N ARG A 64 39.69 -13.74 -36.45
CA ARG A 64 38.58 -13.91 -37.39
C ARG A 64 37.36 -14.58 -36.76
N LEU A 65 37.55 -15.42 -35.75
CA LEU A 65 36.46 -16.05 -35.00
C LEU A 65 35.87 -15.10 -33.95
N ALA A 66 36.71 -14.34 -33.24
CA ALA A 66 36.29 -13.49 -32.13
C ALA A 66 35.62 -12.17 -32.58
N ILE A 67 36.10 -11.52 -33.64
CA ILE A 67 35.57 -10.22 -34.09
C ILE A 67 34.08 -10.28 -34.48
N PRO A 68 33.60 -11.26 -35.29
CA PRO A 68 32.20 -11.31 -35.68
C PRO A 68 31.23 -11.52 -34.51
N SER A 69 31.62 -12.29 -33.48
CA SER A 69 30.79 -12.47 -32.29
C SER A 69 30.67 -11.18 -31.50
N GLU A 70 31.76 -10.43 -31.34
CA GLU A 70 31.77 -9.19 -30.58
C GLU A 70 30.96 -8.09 -31.27
N VAL A 71 31.09 -7.96 -32.60
CA VAL A 71 30.28 -7.02 -33.40
C VAL A 71 28.80 -7.36 -33.28
N LYS A 72 28.42 -8.65 -33.34
CA LYS A 72 27.02 -9.07 -33.16
C LYS A 72 26.51 -8.76 -31.74
N GLN A 73 27.36 -8.89 -30.73
CA GLN A 73 27.00 -8.56 -29.35
C GLN A 73 26.80 -7.06 -29.18
N ALA A 74 27.72 -6.22 -29.68
CA ALA A 74 27.57 -4.77 -29.65
C ALA A 74 26.27 -4.32 -30.35
N GLN A 75 25.97 -4.89 -31.52
CA GLN A 75 24.71 -4.63 -32.23
C GLN A 75 23.47 -5.04 -31.44
N ARG A 76 23.53 -6.17 -30.69
CA ARG A 76 22.43 -6.55 -29.79
C ARG A 76 22.25 -5.55 -28.67
N VAL A 77 23.32 -5.16 -27.99
CA VAL A 77 23.28 -4.17 -26.89
C VAL A 77 22.67 -2.86 -27.35
N VAL A 78 23.04 -2.37 -28.54
CA VAL A 78 22.45 -1.15 -29.12
C VAL A 78 20.94 -1.31 -29.36
N ARG A 79 20.51 -2.42 -29.99
CA ARG A 79 19.08 -2.68 -30.21
C ARG A 79 18.29 -2.82 -28.91
N ASP A 80 18.86 -3.53 -27.93
CA ASP A 80 18.21 -3.73 -26.63
C ASP A 80 18.04 -2.40 -25.89
N ARG A 81 19.04 -1.51 -25.99
CA ARG A 81 18.94 -0.15 -25.44
C ARG A 81 17.78 0.62 -26.06
N GLU A 82 17.64 0.61 -27.39
CA GLU A 82 16.53 1.28 -28.08
C GLU A 82 15.18 0.73 -27.64
N ARG A 83 15.06 -0.60 -27.54
CA ARG A 83 13.85 -1.27 -27.06
C ARG A 83 13.49 -0.86 -25.63
N ILE A 84 14.46 -0.89 -24.71
CA ILE A 84 14.27 -0.50 -23.31
C ILE A 84 13.78 0.95 -23.21
N ILE A 85 14.37 1.87 -24.00
CA ILE A 85 13.94 3.27 -24.02
C ILE A 85 12.50 3.40 -24.51
N ALA A 86 12.13 2.68 -25.57
CA ALA A 86 10.76 2.71 -26.09
C ALA A 86 9.73 2.17 -25.09
N GLU A 87 10.05 1.04 -24.43
CA GLU A 87 9.21 0.45 -23.38
C GLU A 87 9.05 1.41 -22.20
N ALA A 88 10.13 2.04 -21.74
CA ALA A 88 10.08 3.01 -20.65
C ALA A 88 9.26 4.26 -21.00
N GLN A 89 9.36 4.75 -22.24
CA GLN A 89 8.54 5.88 -22.72
C GLN A 89 7.06 5.52 -22.78
N GLN A 90 6.72 4.31 -23.24
CA GLN A 90 5.35 3.83 -23.27
C GLN A 90 4.77 3.73 -21.85
N GLU A 91 5.52 3.12 -20.92
CA GLU A 91 5.09 2.97 -19.53
C GLU A 91 4.91 4.33 -18.84
N ALA A 92 5.82 5.27 -19.07
CA ALA A 92 5.68 6.64 -18.58
C ALA A 92 4.40 7.31 -19.11
N GLY A 93 4.06 7.09 -20.38
CA GLY A 93 2.80 7.55 -20.97
C GLY A 93 1.58 6.97 -20.25
N HIS A 94 1.55 5.66 -20.05
CA HIS A 94 0.47 4.96 -19.34
C HIS A 94 0.28 5.49 -17.91
N ILE A 95 1.38 5.72 -17.17
CA ILE A 95 1.33 6.26 -15.82
C ILE A 95 0.72 7.67 -15.81
N ILE A 96 1.13 8.53 -16.74
CA ILE A 96 0.60 9.90 -16.85
C ILE A 96 -0.90 9.88 -17.17
N ASP A 97 -1.33 9.05 -18.11
CA ASP A 97 -2.73 8.94 -18.50
C ASP A 97 -3.60 8.38 -17.37
N ALA A 98 -3.13 7.35 -16.66
CA ALA A 98 -3.80 6.83 -15.48
C ALA A 98 -3.93 7.89 -14.36
N ALA A 99 -2.87 8.66 -14.13
CA ALA A 99 -2.88 9.74 -13.14
C ALA A 99 -3.87 10.85 -13.53
N ARG A 100 -3.92 11.23 -14.81
CA ARG A 100 -4.88 12.22 -15.34
C ARG A 100 -6.32 11.73 -15.19
N ASN A 101 -6.63 10.50 -15.59
CA ASN A 101 -7.96 9.91 -15.45
C ASN A 101 -8.40 9.87 -13.98
N ARG A 102 -7.48 9.52 -13.07
CA ARG A 102 -7.78 9.53 -11.63
C ARG A 102 -7.98 10.94 -11.08
N ALA A 103 -7.19 11.91 -11.53
CA ALA A 103 -7.38 13.31 -11.16
C ALA A 103 -8.73 13.83 -11.68
N GLU A 104 -9.09 13.55 -12.93
CA GLU A 104 -10.40 13.88 -13.49
C GLU A 104 -11.53 13.21 -12.71
N TYR A 105 -11.41 11.95 -12.32
CA TYR A 105 -12.39 11.30 -11.44
C TYR A 105 -12.56 12.04 -10.11
N LEU A 106 -11.46 12.38 -9.45
CA LEU A 106 -11.49 13.13 -8.17
C LEU A 106 -12.10 14.53 -8.34
N VAL A 107 -11.77 15.24 -9.42
CA VAL A 107 -12.31 16.57 -9.74
C VAL A 107 -13.76 16.51 -10.21
N SER A 108 -14.16 15.45 -10.92
CA SER A 108 -15.51 15.27 -11.44
C SER A 108 -16.56 15.16 -10.33
N SER A 109 -16.12 15.06 -9.07
CA SER A 109 -16.87 15.35 -7.86
C SER A 109 -18.11 14.46 -7.62
N GLU A 110 -18.60 13.70 -8.59
CA GLU A 110 -19.76 12.83 -8.43
C GLU A 110 -19.45 11.64 -7.53
N GLY A 111 -18.25 11.06 -7.61
CA GLY A 111 -17.86 9.95 -6.74
C GLY A 111 -17.75 10.35 -5.27
N ILE A 112 -16.96 11.39 -4.98
CA ILE A 112 -16.72 11.86 -3.60
C ILE A 112 -17.99 12.49 -3.02
N LEU A 113 -18.74 13.28 -3.81
CA LEU A 113 -19.98 13.92 -3.33
C LEU A 113 -21.08 12.90 -3.08
N ASN A 114 -21.24 11.88 -3.93
CA ASN A 114 -22.23 10.82 -3.69
C ASN A 114 -21.87 9.98 -2.47
N GLU A 115 -20.59 9.62 -2.29
CA GLU A 115 -20.15 8.89 -1.10
C GLU A 115 -20.36 9.73 0.18
N ALA A 116 -20.00 11.01 0.14
CA ALA A 116 -20.22 11.94 1.25
C ALA A 116 -21.71 12.11 1.56
N LYS A 117 -22.56 12.21 0.53
CA LYS A 117 -24.02 12.30 0.68
C LYS A 117 -24.61 11.03 1.28
N GLN A 118 -24.24 9.86 0.78
CA GLN A 118 -24.70 8.59 1.32
C GLN A 118 -24.31 8.44 2.79
N ARG A 119 -23.05 8.74 3.14
CA ARG A 119 -22.57 8.70 4.52
C ARG A 119 -23.30 9.70 5.42
N SER A 120 -23.62 10.88 4.91
CA SER A 120 -24.43 11.87 5.63
C SER A 120 -25.85 11.35 5.90
N GLU A 121 -26.50 10.75 4.90
CA GLU A 121 -27.83 10.15 5.04
C GLU A 121 -27.83 9.00 6.06
N GLU A 122 -26.80 8.15 6.05
CA GLU A 122 -26.64 7.07 7.03
C GLU A 122 -26.46 7.61 8.46
N ILE A 123 -25.63 8.64 8.66
CA ILE A 123 -25.47 9.30 9.96
C ILE A 123 -26.78 9.91 10.43
N LEU A 124 -27.53 10.57 9.54
CA LEU A 124 -28.83 11.15 9.88
C LEU A 124 -29.82 10.07 10.31
N ARG A 125 -29.92 8.94 9.58
CA ARG A 125 -30.78 7.81 9.95
C ARG A 125 -30.40 7.21 11.30
N ALA A 126 -29.12 6.92 11.51
CA ALA A 126 -28.63 6.37 12.77
C ALA A 126 -28.91 7.32 13.96
N THR A 127 -28.76 8.63 13.73
CA THR A 127 -29.07 9.66 14.74
C THR A 127 -30.57 9.71 15.05
N GLU A 128 -31.42 9.64 14.02
CA GLU A 128 -32.88 9.61 14.16
C GLU A 128 -33.36 8.40 14.97
N GLU A 129 -32.82 7.22 14.66
CA GLU A 129 -33.11 5.97 15.37
C GLU A 129 -32.63 6.00 16.82
N ARG A 130 -31.43 6.53 17.05
CA ARG A 130 -30.90 6.72 18.40
C ARG A 130 -31.78 7.68 19.19
N ARG A 131 -32.15 8.82 18.61
CA ARG A 131 -33.04 9.80 19.26
C ARG A 131 -34.36 9.17 19.67
N LYS A 132 -34.98 8.36 18.79
CA LYS A 132 -36.23 7.66 19.12
C LYS A 132 -36.07 6.68 20.27
N ARG A 133 -34.96 5.93 20.32
CA ARG A 133 -34.66 5.02 21.44
C ARG A 133 -34.48 5.80 22.74
N ASP A 134 -33.65 6.85 22.72
CA ASP A 134 -33.38 7.69 23.89
C ASP A 134 -34.68 8.31 24.43
N MET A 135 -35.57 8.81 23.56
CA MET A 135 -36.89 9.31 23.99
C MET A 135 -37.76 8.22 24.61
N GLY A 136 -37.79 7.02 24.03
CA GLY A 136 -38.52 5.90 24.61
C GLY A 136 -38.00 5.51 26.01
N GLU A 137 -36.69 5.53 26.20
CA GLU A 137 -36.08 5.27 27.52
C GLU A 137 -36.43 6.37 28.54
N ILE A 138 -36.43 7.64 28.12
CA ILE A 138 -36.85 8.78 28.96
C ILE A 138 -38.32 8.64 29.35
N ASP A 139 -39.21 8.29 28.42
CA ASP A 139 -40.64 8.12 28.69
C ASP A 139 -40.88 7.00 29.71
N VAL A 140 -40.21 5.86 29.54
CA VAL A 140 -40.27 4.74 30.50
C VAL A 140 -39.77 5.18 31.88
N TYR A 141 -38.65 5.90 31.93
CA TYR A 141 -38.11 6.42 33.19
C TYR A 141 -39.07 7.39 33.88
N ALA A 142 -39.67 8.31 33.11
CA ALA A 142 -40.65 9.27 33.62
C ALA A 142 -41.88 8.56 34.20
N MET A 143 -42.43 7.57 33.49
CA MET A 143 -43.52 6.73 33.98
C MET A 143 -43.16 6.01 35.28
N GLN A 144 -41.95 5.46 35.39
CA GLN A 144 -41.49 4.84 36.63
C GLN A 144 -41.43 5.82 37.79
N GLN A 145 -40.95 7.05 37.57
CA GLN A 145 -40.96 8.08 38.63
C GLN A 145 -42.39 8.47 39.03
N PHE A 146 -43.29 8.64 38.06
CA PHE A 146 -44.70 8.93 38.35
C PHE A 146 -45.35 7.81 39.17
N ASN A 147 -45.15 6.55 38.81
CA ASN A 147 -45.69 5.42 39.57
C ASN A 147 -45.14 5.38 41.01
N ARG A 148 -43.86 5.69 41.22
CA ARG A 148 -43.28 5.78 42.57
C ARG A 148 -43.91 6.90 43.40
N ILE A 149 -44.14 8.07 42.78
CA ILE A 149 -44.81 9.19 43.44
C ILE A 149 -46.25 8.82 43.80
N GLU A 150 -46.98 8.18 42.88
CA GLU A 150 -48.34 7.72 43.14
C GLU A 150 -48.38 6.73 44.30
N GLN A 151 -47.47 5.75 44.32
CA GLN A 151 -47.39 4.78 45.39
C GLN A 151 -47.09 5.44 46.74
N ALA A 152 -46.09 6.33 46.80
CA ALA A 152 -45.77 7.07 48.01
C ALA A 152 -46.93 7.93 48.51
N LEU A 153 -47.71 8.52 47.60
CA LEU A 153 -48.91 9.30 47.95
C LEU A 153 -50.01 8.39 48.51
N ARG A 154 -50.24 7.21 47.93
CA ARG A 154 -51.23 6.24 48.44
C ARG A 154 -50.86 5.76 49.83
N GLU A 155 -49.59 5.37 50.04
CA GLU A 155 -49.07 4.96 51.34
C GLU A 155 -49.20 6.10 52.37
N GLY A 156 -48.85 7.33 52.00
CA GLY A 156 -49.02 8.49 52.87
C GLY A 156 -50.48 8.78 53.24
N LEU A 157 -51.40 8.66 52.29
CA LEU A 157 -52.84 8.82 52.55
C LEU A 157 -53.39 7.73 53.46
N GLU A 158 -52.93 6.49 53.32
CA GLU A 158 -53.32 5.36 54.19
C GLU A 158 -52.86 5.58 55.63
N VAL A 159 -51.64 6.09 55.83
CA VAL A 159 -51.13 6.48 57.15
C VAL A 159 -51.96 7.61 57.75
N ILE A 160 -52.31 8.62 56.97
CA ILE A 160 -53.14 9.75 57.42
C ILE A 160 -54.55 9.25 57.80
N ASP A 161 -55.17 8.42 56.98
CA ASP A 161 -56.51 7.87 57.25
C ASP A 161 -56.52 7.06 58.55
N THR A 162 -55.51 6.20 58.73
CA THR A 162 -55.33 5.41 59.97
C THR A 162 -55.18 6.32 61.19
N ALA A 163 -54.31 7.33 61.12
CA ALA A 163 -54.09 8.28 62.22
C ALA A 163 -55.34 9.09 62.56
N VAL A 164 -56.15 9.48 61.55
CA VAL A 164 -57.42 10.17 61.76
C VAL A 164 -58.43 9.25 62.43
N GLN A 165 -58.56 8.00 61.99
CA GLN A 165 -59.45 7.02 62.62
C GLN A 165 -59.08 6.76 64.08
N GLU A 166 -57.79 6.61 64.39
CA GLU A 166 -57.29 6.45 65.76
C GLU A 166 -57.60 7.66 66.63
N ALA A 167 -57.30 8.88 66.16
CA ALA A 167 -57.56 10.11 66.89
C ALA A 167 -59.06 10.31 67.18
N VAL A 168 -59.93 10.00 66.21
CA VAL A 168 -61.39 10.05 66.41
C VAL A 168 -61.84 9.02 67.44
N ALA A 169 -61.33 7.78 67.38
CA ALA A 169 -61.67 6.74 68.33
C ALA A 169 -61.22 7.11 69.76
N GLU A 170 -60.05 7.71 69.92
CA GLU A 170 -59.56 8.20 71.21
C GLU A 170 -60.44 9.32 71.78
N LEU A 171 -60.81 10.30 70.95
CA LEU A 171 -61.73 11.38 71.34
C LEU A 171 -63.12 10.84 71.75
N GLN A 172 -63.64 9.82 71.07
CA GLN A 172 -64.89 9.17 71.45
C GLN A 172 -64.77 8.50 72.82
N ARG A 173 -63.71 7.73 73.08
CA ARG A 173 -63.46 7.12 74.40
C ARG A 173 -63.32 8.17 75.51
N ALA A 174 -62.60 9.25 75.25
CA ALA A 174 -62.43 10.34 76.21
C ALA A 174 -63.77 11.02 76.53
N ARG A 175 -64.60 11.30 75.51
CA ARG A 175 -65.95 11.84 75.69
C ARG A 175 -66.82 10.91 76.54
N ASP A 176 -66.80 9.62 76.23
CA ASP A 176 -67.65 8.63 76.90
C ASP A 176 -67.21 8.42 78.37
N SER A 177 -65.92 8.65 78.70
CA SER A 177 -65.41 8.62 80.09
C SER A 177 -65.72 9.87 80.93
N ILE A 178 -66.07 11.00 80.32
CA ILE A 178 -66.43 12.26 81.01
C ILE A 178 -67.95 12.34 81.24
N GLY A 179 -68.73 11.50 80.56
CA GLY A 179 -70.20 11.43 80.63
C GLY A 179 -70.81 10.66 81.81
N THR A 180 -70.01 10.28 82.83
CA THR A 180 -70.45 9.64 84.09
C THR A 180 -69.99 10.44 85.29
#